data_AF-A0AAE0GER9-F1
#
_entry.id   AF-A0AAE0GER9-F1
#
_cell.length_a   1.000
_cell.length_b   1.000
_cell.length_c   1.000
_cell.angle_alpha   90.00
_cell.angle_beta   90.00
_cell.angle_gamma   90.00
#
_symmetry.space_group_name_H-M   'P 1'
#
loop_
_entity.id
_entity.type
_entity.pdbx_description
1 polymer ?
#
loop_
_entity_poly.entity_id
_entity_poly.type
_entity_poly.pdbx_seq_one_letter_code
_entity_poly.pdbx_strand_id
1 'polypeptide(L)'
;MVLIAVITSTALLVFNDAGNPDPFWENVDLACLMVFAIDFWCKVVASGFFAFLSDPMNVLDALCTLSSLVTLFPALSEATGLGAVKPLRSLRLLQPIRTFRQFPTLRILTETLFMCLPRMGSVLTVGIILLLLFGIVGVQLFQGVLHYRRDLAGGMRLLGR
;
A
#
# COMPACT_ATOMS: atom_id res chain seq x y z
N MET A 1 -11.01 13.90 15.49
CA MET A 1 -11.08 15.25 14.87
C MET A 1 -10.17 15.33 13.65
N VAL A 2 -8.86 15.15 13.83
CA VAL A 2 -7.87 15.10 12.73
C VAL A 2 -8.20 14.04 11.66
N LEU A 3 -8.56 12.83 12.11
CA LEU A 3 -8.96 11.73 11.22
C LEU A 3 -10.18 12.07 10.35
N ILE A 4 -11.16 12.78 10.92
CA ILE A 4 -12.37 13.19 10.21
C ILE A 4 -12.00 14.23 9.15
N ALA A 5 -11.17 15.23 9.50
CA ALA A 5 -10.69 16.24 8.55
C ALA A 5 -9.90 15.61 7.38
N VAL A 6 -9.03 14.64 7.64
CA VAL A 6 -8.26 13.94 6.60
C VAL A 6 -9.18 13.12 5.70
N ILE A 7 -10.15 12.40 6.27
CA ILE A 7 -11.13 11.62 5.48
C ILE A 7 -12.01 12.55 4.63
N THR A 8 -12.49 13.67 5.19
CA THR A 8 -13.31 14.64 4.47
C THR A 8 -12.54 15.29 3.33
N SER A 9 -11.27 15.68 3.53
CA SER A 9 -10.44 16.22 2.45
C SER A 9 -10.09 15.19 1.39
N THR A 10 -9.82 13.94 1.78
CA THR A 10 -9.56 12.85 0.82
C THR A 10 -10.83 12.53 0.01
N ALA A 11 -11.99 12.55 0.64
CA ALA A 11 -13.27 12.37 -0.03
C ALA A 11 -13.56 13.52 -1.01
N LEU A 12 -13.33 14.78 -0.62
CA LEU A 12 -13.48 15.94 -1.49
C LEU A 12 -12.57 15.86 -2.73
N LEU A 13 -11.32 15.42 -2.56
CA LEU A 13 -10.38 15.18 -3.65
C LEU A 13 -10.85 14.08 -4.62
N VAL A 14 -11.36 12.95 -4.09
CA VAL A 14 -11.88 11.84 -4.92
C VAL A 14 -13.16 12.23 -5.65
N PHE A 15 -14.05 13.01 -5.02
CA PHE A 15 -15.26 13.52 -5.67
C PHE A 15 -14.95 14.57 -6.75
N ASN A 16 -13.81 15.26 -6.63
CA ASN A 16 -13.44 16.33 -7.54
C ASN A 16 -12.62 15.89 -8.78
N ASP A 17 -12.09 14.66 -8.81
CA ASP A 17 -11.40 14.10 -9.99
C ASP A 17 -12.33 13.88 -11.21
N ALA A 18 -13.61 14.29 -11.12
CA ALA A 18 -14.64 14.15 -12.15
C ALA A 18 -14.67 15.26 -13.23
N GLY A 19 -13.68 16.16 -13.29
CA GLY A 19 -13.36 16.81 -14.57
C GLY A 19 -13.55 18.33 -14.68
N ASN A 20 -12.86 19.12 -13.85
CA ASN A 20 -12.41 20.46 -14.24
C ASN A 20 -11.09 20.83 -13.52
N PRO A 21 -10.04 21.28 -14.25
CA PRO A 21 -8.82 21.80 -13.64
C PRO A 21 -8.97 23.31 -13.37
N ASP A 22 -9.79 23.68 -12.39
CA ASP A 22 -9.85 25.05 -11.89
C ASP A 22 -8.78 25.31 -10.80
N PRO A 23 -8.16 26.51 -10.76
CA PRO A 23 -7.08 26.86 -9.82
C PRO A 23 -7.52 26.85 -8.34
N PHE A 24 -8.81 26.68 -8.08
CA PHE A 24 -9.36 26.56 -6.74
C PHE A 24 -8.91 25.26 -6.05
N TRP A 25 -8.90 24.13 -6.76
CA TRP A 25 -8.58 22.83 -6.16
C TRP A 25 -7.11 22.66 -5.79
N GLU A 26 -6.22 23.31 -6.55
CA GLU A 26 -4.78 23.33 -6.23
C GLU A 26 -4.51 24.03 -4.89
N ASN A 27 -5.20 25.14 -4.63
CA ASN A 27 -5.10 25.87 -3.36
C ASN A 27 -5.68 25.06 -2.18
N VAL A 28 -6.76 24.31 -2.42
CA VAL A 28 -7.38 23.43 -1.41
C VAL A 28 -6.45 22.28 -1.04
N ASP A 29 -5.78 21.68 -2.02
CA ASP A 29 -4.80 20.62 -1.80
C ASP A 29 -3.59 21.11 -1.01
N LEU A 30 -3.07 22.29 -1.36
CA LEU A 30 -1.95 22.92 -0.66
C LEU A 30 -2.29 23.28 0.78
N ALA A 31 -3.47 23.86 1.02
CA ALA A 31 -3.95 24.19 2.36
C ALA A 31 -4.14 22.93 3.23
N CYS A 32 -4.72 21.86 2.65
CA CYS A 32 -4.91 20.60 3.37
C CYS A 32 -3.58 19.95 3.78
N LEU A 33 -2.58 19.98 2.88
CA LEU A 33 -1.28 19.41 3.18
C LEU A 33 -0.54 20.20 4.26
N MET A 34 -0.65 21.52 4.27
CA MET A 34 -0.07 22.36 5.33
C MET A 34 -0.65 22.02 6.71
N VAL A 35 -1.98 21.88 6.81
CA VAL A 35 -2.65 21.48 8.05
C VAL A 35 -2.19 20.08 8.50
N PHE A 36 -2.06 19.15 7.55
CA PHE A 36 -1.60 17.79 7.83
C PHE A 36 -0.13 17.72 8.26
N ALA A 37 0.74 18.53 7.65
CA ALA A 37 2.13 18.63 8.04
C ALA A 37 2.26 19.16 9.48
N ILE A 38 1.50 20.19 9.84
CA ILE A 38 1.47 20.76 11.19
C ILE A 38 1.00 19.71 12.21
N ASP A 39 -0.07 18.96 11.91
CA ASP A 39 -0.54 17.88 12.78
C ASP A 39 0.51 16.79 13.01
N PHE A 40 1.24 16.41 11.95
CA PHE A 40 2.33 15.45 12.05
C PHE A 40 3.46 15.96 12.95
N TRP A 41 3.89 17.20 12.77
CA TRP A 41 4.92 17.82 13.63
C TRP A 41 4.48 17.88 15.09
N CYS A 42 3.23 18.23 15.36
CA CYS A 42 2.67 18.20 16.72
C CYS A 42 2.72 16.79 17.34
N LYS A 43 2.38 15.74 16.58
CA LYS A 43 2.45 14.35 17.05
C LYS A 43 3.88 13.88 17.34
N VAL A 44 4.84 14.27 16.50
CA VAL A 44 6.26 13.94 16.70
C VAL A 44 6.79 14.58 17.99
N VAL A 45 6.46 15.85 18.22
CA VAL A 45 6.88 16.58 19.44
C VAL A 45 6.19 16.00 20.68
N ALA A 46 4.90 15.68 20.61
CA ALA A 46 4.14 15.11 21.74
C ALA A 46 4.60 13.71 22.15
N SER A 47 5.07 12.89 21.19
CA SER A 47 5.51 11.52 21.46
C SER A 47 6.98 11.43 21.87
N GLY A 48 7.78 12.46 21.59
CA GLY A 48 9.23 12.48 21.81
C GLY A 48 10.00 11.70 20.73
N PHE A 49 11.06 12.30 20.19
CA PHE A 49 11.80 11.77 19.02
C PHE A 49 12.38 10.36 19.25
N PHE A 50 12.89 10.09 20.47
CA PHE A 50 13.50 8.80 20.81
C PHE A 50 12.48 7.69 21.10
N ALA A 51 11.37 8.01 21.77
CA ALA A 51 10.28 7.06 21.97
C ALA A 51 9.54 6.76 20.65
N PHE A 52 9.51 7.74 19.74
CA PHE A 52 8.94 7.58 18.39
C PHE A 52 9.69 6.54 17.56
N LEU A 53 11.03 6.55 17.58
CA LEU A 53 11.84 5.65 16.74
C LEU A 53 11.91 4.21 17.27
N SER A 54 11.63 3.99 18.55
CA SER A 54 11.64 2.64 19.13
C SER A 54 10.40 1.82 18.76
N ASP A 55 9.29 2.48 18.41
CA ASP A 55 8.05 1.82 18.01
C ASP A 55 8.00 1.65 16.47
N PRO A 56 8.07 0.42 15.93
CA PRO A 56 8.10 0.19 14.48
C PRO A 56 6.82 0.66 13.79
N MET A 57 5.69 0.66 14.50
CA MET A 57 4.42 1.16 13.99
C MET A 57 4.44 2.67 13.78
N ASN A 58 5.17 3.41 14.61
CA ASN A 58 5.29 4.86 14.56
C ASN A 58 6.28 5.29 13.46
N VAL A 59 7.38 4.54 13.31
CA VAL A 59 8.35 4.71 12.21
C VAL A 59 7.68 4.57 10.84
N LEU A 60 6.79 3.59 10.67
CA LEU A 60 6.01 3.44 9.44
C LEU A 60 5.06 4.62 9.19
N ASP A 61 4.49 5.21 10.25
CA ASP A 61 3.65 6.40 10.12
C ASP A 61 4.46 7.62 9.67
N ALA A 62 5.67 7.82 10.22
CA ALA A 62 6.58 8.88 9.78
C ALA A 62 7.01 8.73 8.32
N LEU A 63 7.37 7.51 7.90
CA LEU A 63 7.75 7.24 6.51
C LEU A 63 6.61 7.60 5.53
N CYS A 64 5.38 7.25 5.87
CA CYS A 64 4.21 7.62 5.06
C CYS A 64 4.03 9.15 4.97
N THR A 65 4.12 9.89 6.08
CA THR A 65 4.00 11.36 6.04
C THR A 65 5.11 12.00 5.20
N LEU A 66 6.36 11.55 5.41
CA LEU A 66 7.53 12.04 4.68
C LEU A 66 7.39 11.78 3.18
N SER A 67 6.92 10.60 2.79
CA SER A 67 6.68 10.28 1.37
C SER A 67 5.60 11.17 0.75
N SER A 68 4.58 11.55 1.51
CA SER A 68 3.53 12.46 1.05
C SER A 68 4.05 13.88 0.86
N LEU A 69 4.92 14.35 1.75
CA LEU A 69 5.56 15.66 1.65
C LEU A 69 6.50 15.75 0.44
N VAL A 70 7.32 14.71 0.21
CA VAL A 70 8.22 14.62 -0.95
C VAL A 70 7.45 14.66 -2.28
N THR A 71 6.26 14.06 -2.34
CA THR A 71 5.44 14.05 -3.56
C THR A 71 4.85 15.43 -3.89
N LEU A 72 4.83 16.39 -2.95
CA LEU A 72 4.36 17.76 -3.19
C LEU A 72 5.48 18.72 -3.65
N PHE A 73 6.75 18.35 -3.51
CA PHE A 73 7.88 19.14 -4.01
C PHE A 73 8.41 18.56 -5.33
N PRO A 74 7.72 18.79 -6.48
CA PRO A 74 8.20 18.31 -7.78
C PRO A 74 9.58 18.86 -8.13
N ALA A 75 9.94 20.05 -7.62
CA ALA A 75 11.26 20.65 -7.81
C ALA A 75 12.43 19.80 -7.25
N LEU A 76 12.21 18.99 -6.21
CA LEU A 76 13.22 18.04 -5.70
C LEU A 76 13.19 16.71 -6.45
N SER A 77 12.03 16.34 -7.02
CA SER A 77 11.87 15.11 -7.79
C SER A 77 12.54 15.20 -9.17
N GLU A 78 12.57 16.37 -9.80
CA GLU A 78 13.27 16.57 -11.07
C GLU A 78 14.79 16.65 -10.89
N ALA A 79 15.27 17.27 -9.80
CA ALA A 79 16.70 17.40 -9.52
C ALA A 79 17.40 16.06 -9.22
N THR A 80 16.66 15.04 -8.80
CA THR A 80 17.24 13.73 -8.43
C THR A 80 17.20 12.69 -9.55
N GLY A 81 16.57 12.97 -10.70
CA GLY A 81 16.58 12.07 -11.87
C GLY A 81 16.04 10.66 -11.61
N LEU A 82 15.34 10.46 -10.49
CA LEU A 82 14.85 9.15 -10.09
C LEU A 82 13.48 8.92 -10.72
N GLY A 83 13.37 7.89 -11.56
CA GLY A 83 12.09 7.29 -11.99
C GLY A 83 11.23 6.71 -10.83
N ALA A 84 11.45 7.18 -9.61
CA ALA A 84 10.83 6.79 -8.34
C ALA A 84 9.44 7.44 -8.12
N VAL A 85 8.90 8.17 -9.09
CA VAL A 85 7.56 8.77 -9.00
C VAL A 85 6.45 7.71 -8.92
N LYS A 86 6.70 6.48 -9.40
CA LYS A 86 5.73 5.37 -9.37
C LYS A 86 5.43 4.84 -7.95
N PRO A 87 6.42 4.48 -7.11
CA PRO A 87 6.17 4.09 -5.72
C PRO A 87 5.66 5.24 -4.84
N LEU A 88 6.06 6.48 -5.13
CA LEU A 88 5.52 7.66 -4.41
C LEU A 88 4.01 7.85 -4.65
N ARG A 89 3.52 7.52 -5.85
CA ARG A 89 2.09 7.49 -6.14
C ARG A 89 1.35 6.36 -5.40
N SER A 90 1.92 5.16 -5.29
CA SER A 90 1.28 4.08 -4.51
C SER A 90 1.25 4.37 -3.01
N LEU A 91 2.20 5.16 -2.50
CA LEU A 91 2.19 5.63 -1.10
C LEU A 91 1.01 6.57 -0.79
N ARG A 92 0.45 7.27 -1.78
CA ARG A 92 -0.83 8.00 -1.60
C ARG A 92 -1.99 7.05 -1.31
N LEU A 93 -1.99 5.84 -1.90
CA LEU A 93 -2.98 4.79 -1.62
C LEU A 93 -2.82 4.18 -0.21
N LEU A 94 -1.70 4.42 0.47
CA LEU A 94 -1.49 4.00 1.86
C LEU A 94 -2.04 5.01 2.87
N GLN A 95 -2.37 6.25 2.47
CA GLN A 95 -2.97 7.25 3.36
C GLN A 95 -4.34 6.80 3.94
N PRO A 96 -5.25 6.13 3.20
CA PRO A 96 -6.42 5.49 3.77
C PRO A 96 -6.07 4.49 4.88
N ILE A 97 -5.08 3.63 4.66
CA ILE A 97 -4.58 2.66 5.65
C ILE A 97 -3.99 3.35 6.88
N ARG A 98 -3.23 4.43 6.68
CA ARG A 98 -2.68 5.26 7.76
C ARG A 98 -3.79 5.78 8.67
N THR A 99 -4.86 6.30 8.08
CA THR A 99 -6.04 6.78 8.79
C THR A 99 -6.65 5.67 9.64
N PHE A 100 -6.84 4.47 9.08
CA PHE A 100 -7.28 3.32 9.86
C PHE A 100 -6.31 2.95 11.01
N ARG A 101 -4.99 3.03 10.79
CA ARG A 101 -3.98 2.70 11.82
C ARG A 101 -3.92 3.67 13.01
N GLN A 102 -4.54 4.84 12.91
CA GLN A 102 -4.69 5.76 14.05
C GLN A 102 -5.72 5.27 15.07
N PHE A 103 -6.58 4.32 14.70
CA PHE A 103 -7.47 3.71 15.68
C PHE A 103 -6.65 2.83 16.64
N PRO A 104 -6.69 3.09 17.96
CA PRO A 104 -5.93 2.31 18.94
C PRO A 104 -6.28 0.82 18.88
N THR A 105 -7.50 0.49 18.47
CA THR A 105 -7.96 -0.87 18.20
C THR A 105 -7.10 -1.59 17.17
N LEU A 106 -6.70 -0.93 16.07
CA LEU A 106 -5.86 -1.58 15.05
C LEU A 106 -4.43 -1.78 15.52
N ARG A 107 -3.91 -0.91 16.38
CA ARG A 107 -2.59 -1.09 17.00
C ARG A 107 -2.56 -2.37 17.83
N ILE A 108 -3.57 -2.57 18.67
CA ILE A 108 -3.72 -3.79 19.48
C ILE A 108 -3.84 -5.02 18.57
N LEU A 109 -4.60 -4.93 17.48
CA LEU A 109 -4.69 -6.01 16.49
C LEU A 109 -3.34 -6.32 15.83
N THR A 110 -2.56 -5.30 15.44
CA THR A 110 -1.23 -5.55 14.86
C THR A 110 -0.26 -6.16 15.87
N GLU A 111 -0.24 -5.67 17.11
CA GLU A 111 0.61 -6.21 18.17
C GLU A 111 0.23 -7.66 18.49
N THR A 112 -1.06 -7.97 18.61
CA THR A 112 -1.56 -9.34 18.81
C THR A 112 -1.26 -10.24 17.61
N LEU A 113 -1.39 -9.75 16.38
CA LEU A 113 -0.99 -10.49 15.19
C LEU A 113 0.50 -10.83 15.21
N PHE A 114 1.37 -9.86 15.49
CA PHE A 114 2.81 -10.08 15.61
C PHE A 114 3.17 -11.01 16.77
N MET A 115 2.41 -10.99 17.88
CA MET A 115 2.58 -11.93 19.00
C MET A 115 2.10 -13.35 18.66
N CYS A 116 1.06 -13.47 17.83
CA CYS A 116 0.53 -14.76 17.38
C CYS A 116 1.37 -15.38 16.25
N LEU A 117 2.02 -14.56 15.42
CA LEU A 117 2.86 -14.99 14.29
C LEU A 117 3.92 -16.04 14.67
N PRO A 118 4.76 -15.85 15.70
CA PRO A 118 5.74 -16.87 16.10
C PRO A 118 5.09 -18.12 16.71
N ARG A 119 3.94 -17.99 17.38
CA ARG A 119 3.21 -19.14 17.96
C ARG A 119 2.58 -20.01 16.88
N MET A 120 1.99 -19.39 15.86
CA MET A 120 1.43 -20.06 14.68
C MET A 120 2.51 -20.56 13.73
N GLY A 121 3.73 -20.02 13.81
CA GLY A 121 4.87 -20.43 12.98
C GLY A 121 5.14 -21.93 13.03
N SER A 122 5.05 -22.54 14.21
CA SER A 122 5.23 -23.99 14.38
C SER A 122 4.26 -24.84 13.56
N VAL A 123 2.97 -24.48 13.57
CA VAL A 123 1.91 -25.15 12.81
C VAL A 123 2.07 -24.86 11.31
N LEU A 124 2.41 -23.62 10.95
CA LEU A 124 2.69 -23.22 9.57
C LEU A 124 3.87 -23.98 8.97
N THR A 125 4.95 -24.23 9.73
CA THR A 125 6.09 -25.01 9.26
C THR A 125 5.67 -26.42 8.86
N VAL A 126 4.87 -27.09 9.70
CA VAL A 126 4.34 -28.42 9.39
C VAL A 126 3.39 -28.35 8.18
N GLY A 127 2.53 -27.33 8.11
CA GLY A 127 1.65 -27.09 6.97
C GLY A 127 2.40 -26.88 5.66
N ILE A 128 3.50 -26.12 5.68
CA ILE A 128 4.36 -25.90 4.52
C ILE A 128 5.00 -27.21 4.07
N ILE A 129 5.53 -28.03 4.98
CA ILE A 129 6.10 -29.35 4.64
C ILE A 129 5.05 -30.26 4.00
N LEU A 130 3.82 -30.27 4.54
CA LEU A 130 2.71 -31.05 4.00
C LEU A 130 2.30 -30.57 2.60
N LEU A 131 2.19 -29.25 2.40
CA LEU A 131 1.95 -28.66 1.08
C LEU A 131 3.07 -28.99 0.09
N LEU A 132 4.31 -29.05 0.55
CA LEU A 132 5.47 -29.41 -0.27
C LEU A 132 5.43 -30.88 -0.70
N LEU A 133 5.09 -31.79 0.23
CA LEU A 133 4.89 -33.20 -0.07
C LEU A 133 3.76 -33.41 -1.08
N PHE A 134 2.60 -32.80 -0.85
CA PHE A 134 1.47 -32.88 -1.78
C PHE A 134 1.79 -32.22 -3.12
N GLY A 135 2.60 -31.15 -3.12
CA GLY A 135 3.10 -30.50 -4.32
C GLY A 135 4.00 -31.41 -5.15
N ILE A 136 4.95 -32.12 -4.53
CA ILE A 136 5.83 -33.07 -5.23
C ILE A 136 5.01 -34.21 -5.85
N VAL A 137 4.08 -34.79 -5.07
CA VAL A 137 3.18 -35.84 -5.56
C VAL A 137 2.29 -35.32 -6.70
N GLY A 138 1.75 -34.11 -6.55
CA GLY A 138 0.93 -33.46 -7.58
C GLY A 138 1.69 -33.23 -8.88
N VAL A 139 2.95 -32.78 -8.82
CA VAL A 139 3.79 -32.59 -10.01
C VAL A 139 4.08 -33.91 -10.69
N GLN A 140 4.33 -34.99 -9.94
CA GLN A 140 4.55 -36.32 -10.51
C GLN A 140 3.28 -36.90 -11.15
N LEU A 141 2.11 -36.66 -10.56
CA LEU A 141 0.83 -37.18 -11.06
C LEU A 141 0.33 -36.42 -12.30
N PHE A 142 0.52 -35.10 -12.34
CA PHE A 142 0.05 -34.24 -13.42
C PHE A 142 1.14 -33.88 -14.43
N GLN A 143 2.33 -34.48 -14.34
CA GLN A 143 3.40 -34.24 -15.30
C GLN A 143 2.95 -34.67 -16.69
N GLY A 144 2.85 -33.72 -17.62
CA GLY A 144 2.51 -33.97 -19.03
C GLY A 144 1.01 -34.16 -19.33
N VAL A 145 0.13 -34.26 -18.33
CA VAL A 145 -1.33 -34.44 -18.53
C VAL A 145 -2.03 -33.12 -18.91
N LEU A 146 -1.48 -31.97 -18.50
CA LEU A 146 -2.07 -30.65 -18.75
C LEU A 146 -1.73 -30.05 -20.13
N HIS A 147 -1.02 -30.78 -21.00
CA HIS A 147 -0.75 -30.32 -22.36
C HIS A 147 -1.96 -30.55 -23.28
N TYR A 148 -2.91 -29.63 -23.23
CA TYR A 148 -3.99 -29.55 -24.23
C TYR A 148 -3.48 -28.85 -25.49
N ARG A 149 -3.17 -29.63 -26.54
CA ARG A 149 -2.94 -29.10 -27.89
C ARG A 149 -4.28 -28.60 -28.45
N ARG A 150 -4.44 -27.27 -28.53
CA ARG A 150 -5.46 -26.66 -29.39
C ARG A 150 -4.98 -26.77 -30.83
N ASP A 151 -5.31 -27.87 -31.48
CA ASP A 151 -5.20 -27.95 -32.93
C ASP A 151 -6.24 -26.97 -33.51
N LEU A 152 -5.77 -25.79 -33.91
CA LEU A 152 -6.48 -24.80 -34.72
C LEU A 152 -6.66 -25.30 -36.17
N ALA A 153 -6.99 -26.59 -36.34
CA ALA A 153 -7.25 -27.25 -37.61
C ALA A 153 -8.65 -26.95 -38.19
N GLY A 154 -9.34 -25.93 -37.66
CA GLY A 154 -10.63 -25.45 -38.18
C GLY A 154 -10.54 -24.24 -39.13
N GLY A 155 -9.41 -23.51 -39.17
CA GLY A 155 -9.32 -22.25 -39.93
C GLY A 155 -8.59 -22.31 -41.28
N MET A 156 -7.71 -23.30 -41.48
CA MET A 156 -6.83 -23.36 -42.66
C MET A 156 -7.29 -24.33 -43.76
N ARG A 157 -8.43 -25.02 -43.59
CA ARG A 157 -9.03 -25.87 -44.64
C ARG A 157 -10.03 -25.13 -45.54
N LEU A 158 -10.29 -23.83 -45.30
CA LEU A 158 -11.25 -23.03 -46.07
C LEU A 158 -10.62 -21.92 -46.94
N LEU A 159 -9.28 -21.82 -47.02
CA LEU A 159 -8.58 -20.77 -47.80
C LEU A 159 -7.61 -21.35 -48.85
N GLY A 160 -7.91 -22.55 -49.35
CA GLY A 160 -7.07 -23.28 -50.31
C GLY A 160 -7.87 -24.08 -51.34
N ARG A 161 -9.08 -23.62 -51.67
CA ARG A 161 -9.85 -24.03 -52.86
C ARG A 161 -10.46 -22.81 -53.51
#